data_AF-F9XQR0-F1
#
_entry.id   AF-F9XQR0-F1
#
_cell.length_a   1.000
_cell.length_b   1.000
_cell.length_c   1.000
_cell.angle_alpha   90.00
_cell.angle_beta   90.00
_cell.angle_gamma   90.00
#
_symmetry.space_group_name_H-M   'P 1'
#
loop_
_entity.id
_entity.type
_entity.pdbx_description
1 polymer ?
#
loop_
_entity_poly.entity_id
_entity_poly.type
_entity_poly.pdbx_seq_one_letter_code
_entity_poly.pdbx_strand_id
1 'polypeptide(L)'
;KQVMLPDDKPVAMEMMCNIIQHRNGNLPPRPTAMEIYDLAIAADKYDCVMATSLAARAWMQLDSVSNAHDLGLFMLAAYIYAFPEIFFQVTARLVLSYNGSY
;
A
#
# COMPACT_ATOMS: atom_id res chain seq x y z
N LYS A 1 -8.65 27.60 10.79
CA LYS A 1 -7.95 27.91 9.52
C LYS A 1 -8.08 26.71 8.61
N GLN A 2 -8.31 26.90 7.31
CA GLN A 2 -8.34 25.82 6.33
C GLN A 2 -6.93 25.59 5.77
N VAL A 3 -6.60 24.34 5.43
CA VAL A 3 -5.36 23.93 4.77
C VAL A 3 -5.75 23.22 3.48
N MET A 4 -5.18 23.65 2.36
CA MET A 4 -5.42 23.03 1.05
C MET A 4 -4.42 21.90 0.81
N LEU A 5 -4.89 20.80 0.22
CA LEU A 5 -4.12 19.58 -0.05
C LEU A 5 -4.22 19.18 -1.54
N PRO A 6 -3.74 20.03 -2.47
CA PRO A 6 -4.00 19.86 -3.91
C PRO A 6 -3.32 18.63 -4.53
N ASP A 7 -2.21 18.18 -3.96
CA ASP A 7 -1.41 17.07 -4.49
C ASP A 7 -1.81 15.71 -3.89
N ASP A 8 -2.72 15.70 -2.92
CA ASP A 8 -3.11 14.49 -2.21
C ASP A 8 -4.26 13.77 -2.90
N LYS A 9 -4.13 12.45 -3.00
CA LYS A 9 -5.19 11.60 -3.53
C LYS A 9 -6.32 11.52 -2.50
N PRO A 10 -7.57 11.92 -2.84
CA PRO A 10 -8.67 11.99 -1.87
C PRO A 10 -8.93 10.65 -1.17
N VAL A 11 -8.89 9.54 -1.93
CA VAL A 11 -9.14 8.19 -1.41
C VAL A 11 -8.07 7.78 -0.39
N ALA A 12 -6.79 8.03 -0.68
CA ALA A 12 -5.70 7.71 0.24
C ALA A 12 -5.80 8.53 1.53
N MET A 13 -6.14 9.82 1.44
CA MET A 13 -6.40 10.65 2.61
C MET A 13 -7.57 10.17 3.44
N GLU A 14 -8.66 9.77 2.80
CA GLU A 14 -9.82 9.24 3.49
C GLU A 14 -9.50 7.93 4.21
N MET A 15 -8.81 7.00 3.55
CA MET A 15 -8.35 5.74 4.17
C MET A 15 -7.44 6.01 5.36
N MET A 16 -6.44 6.89 5.20
CA MET A 16 -5.52 7.26 6.28
C MET A 16 -6.28 7.88 7.46
N CYS A 17 -7.18 8.83 7.21
CA CYS A 17 -8.01 9.43 8.25
C CYS A 17 -8.91 8.41 8.95
N ASN A 18 -9.54 7.51 8.21
CA ASN A 18 -10.39 6.46 8.78
C ASN A 18 -9.59 5.52 9.68
N ILE A 19 -8.35 5.16 9.30
CA ILE A 19 -7.46 4.35 10.14
C ILE A 19 -7.08 5.11 11.42
N ILE A 20 -6.59 6.36 11.30
CA ILE A 20 -6.15 7.17 12.44
C ILE A 20 -7.29 7.43 13.43
N GLN A 21 -8.52 7.59 12.92
CA GLN A 21 -9.71 7.84 13.74
C GLN A 21 -10.44 6.55 14.17
N HIS A 22 -9.85 5.37 13.93
CA HIS A 22 -10.42 4.06 14.26
C HIS A 22 -11.78 3.76 13.61
N ARG A 23 -12.09 4.39 12.48
CA ARG A 23 -13.31 4.19 11.70
C ARG A 23 -13.13 3.04 10.69
N ASN A 24 -12.60 1.91 11.17
CA ASN A 24 -12.22 0.78 10.32
C ASN A 24 -13.40 0.20 9.54
N GLY A 25 -14.64 0.38 10.01
CA GLY A 25 -15.85 -0.04 9.29
C GLY A 25 -16.10 0.73 7.98
N ASN A 26 -15.45 1.87 7.77
CA ASN A 26 -15.51 2.65 6.53
C ASN A 26 -14.42 2.26 5.52
N LEU A 27 -13.49 1.38 5.90
CA LEU A 27 -12.42 0.95 5.01
C LEU A 27 -12.91 -0.13 4.04
N PRO A 28 -12.41 -0.16 2.80
CA PRO A 28 -12.68 -1.26 1.90
C PRO A 28 -12.13 -2.57 2.52
N PRO A 29 -12.89 -3.67 2.45
CA PRO A 29 -12.42 -4.97 2.98
C PRO A 29 -11.25 -5.52 2.16
N ARG A 30 -11.18 -5.17 0.87
CA ARG A 30 -10.12 -5.55 -0.08
C ARG A 30 -9.78 -4.37 -0.98
N PRO A 31 -8.93 -3.43 -0.52
CA PRO A 31 -8.43 -2.38 -1.40
C PRO A 31 -7.53 -2.97 -2.49
N THR A 32 -7.49 -2.29 -3.62
CA THR A 32 -6.62 -2.61 -4.76
C THR A 32 -5.15 -2.34 -4.43
N ALA A 33 -4.23 -2.92 -5.22
CA ALA A 33 -2.80 -2.65 -5.06
C ALA A 33 -2.45 -1.17 -5.22
N MET A 34 -3.17 -0.47 -6.09
CA MET A 34 -3.01 0.97 -6.29
C MET A 34 -3.44 1.76 -5.05
N GLU A 35 -4.58 1.43 -4.44
CA GLU A 35 -5.06 2.10 -3.21
C GLU A 35 -4.13 1.86 -2.02
N ILE A 36 -3.58 0.64 -1.88
CA ILE A 36 -2.60 0.32 -0.83
C ILE A 36 -1.30 1.10 -1.04
N TYR A 37 -0.82 1.18 -2.28
CA TYR A 37 0.37 1.97 -2.62
C TYR A 37 0.14 3.46 -2.39
N ASP A 38 -1.00 4.00 -2.81
CA ASP A 38 -1.35 5.40 -2.62
C ASP A 38 -1.48 5.76 -1.13
N LEU A 39 -2.03 4.84 -0.32
CA LEU A 39 -2.03 4.95 1.13
C LEU A 39 -0.60 4.95 1.70
N ALA A 40 0.30 4.10 1.18
CA ALA A 40 1.70 4.08 1.62
C ALA A 40 2.39 5.43 1.36
N ILE A 41 2.23 6.01 0.17
CA ILE A 41 2.76 7.32 -0.20
C ILE A 41 2.20 8.42 0.70
N ALA A 42 0.88 8.42 0.93
CA ALA A 42 0.24 9.32 1.86
C ALA A 42 0.79 9.19 3.28
N ALA A 43 0.93 7.96 3.77
CA ALA A 43 1.42 7.68 5.10
C ALA A 43 2.88 8.11 5.30
N ASP A 44 3.74 7.93 4.30
CA ASP A 44 5.12 8.43 4.32
C ASP A 44 5.17 9.95 4.36
N LYS A 45 4.41 10.62 3.47
CA LYS A 45 4.34 12.08 3.39
C LYS A 45 3.90 12.75 4.71
N TYR A 46 2.98 12.11 5.43
CA TYR A 46 2.37 12.65 6.66
C TYR A 46 2.85 11.97 7.95
N ASP A 47 3.96 11.22 7.91
CA ASP A 47 4.52 10.51 9.07
C ASP A 47 3.51 9.60 9.80
N CYS A 48 2.68 8.92 9.02
CA CYS A 48 1.60 8.03 9.48
C CYS A 48 1.88 6.56 9.15
N VAL A 49 3.07 6.21 8.68
CA VAL A 49 3.46 4.83 8.29
C VAL A 49 3.17 3.83 9.41
N MET A 50 3.55 4.15 10.65
CA MET A 50 3.30 3.27 11.79
C MET A 50 1.80 3.09 12.06
N ALA A 51 1.02 4.17 11.95
CA ALA A 51 -0.43 4.16 12.21
C ALA A 51 -1.20 3.33 11.18
N THR A 52 -0.77 3.31 9.92
CA THR A 52 -1.43 2.58 8.83
C THR A 52 -0.85 1.18 8.59
N SER A 53 0.29 0.85 9.21
CA SER A 53 1.03 -0.40 9.00
C SER A 53 0.20 -1.67 9.21
N LEU A 54 -0.62 -1.72 10.25
CA LEU A 54 -1.41 -2.92 10.56
C LEU A 54 -2.46 -3.20 9.47
N ALA A 55 -3.14 -2.16 9.00
CA ALA A 55 -4.12 -2.28 7.93
C ALA A 55 -3.44 -2.67 6.61
N ALA A 56 -2.34 -1.99 6.25
CA ALA A 56 -1.56 -2.30 5.06
C ALA A 56 -1.07 -3.77 5.07
N ARG A 57 -0.49 -4.24 6.17
CA ARG A 57 -0.02 -5.62 6.29
C ARG A 57 -1.16 -6.64 6.14
N ALA A 58 -2.34 -6.34 6.67
CA ALA A 58 -3.51 -7.21 6.53
C ALA A 58 -4.01 -7.31 5.08
N TRP A 59 -3.88 -6.23 4.29
CA TRP A 59 -4.31 -6.19 2.89
C TRP A 59 -3.28 -6.73 1.90
N MET A 60 -1.99 -6.70 2.23
CA MET A 60 -0.89 -7.16 1.36
C MET A 60 -0.76 -8.70 1.37
N GLN A 61 -1.84 -9.39 0.99
CA GLN A 61 -1.89 -10.85 0.87
C GLN A 61 -1.49 -11.28 -0.54
N LEU A 62 -0.28 -11.81 -0.68
CA LEU A 62 0.34 -12.10 -1.98
C LEU A 62 -0.46 -13.07 -2.85
N ASP A 63 -1.21 -13.99 -2.26
CA ASP A 63 -1.96 -15.01 -3.01
C ASP A 63 -3.09 -14.41 -3.87
N SER A 64 -3.42 -13.14 -3.64
CA SER A 64 -4.41 -12.39 -4.43
C SER A 64 -3.83 -11.67 -5.65
N VAL A 65 -2.49 -11.67 -5.84
CA VAL A 65 -1.82 -10.87 -6.87
C VAL A 65 -1.01 -11.74 -7.83
N SER A 66 -1.36 -11.68 -9.11
CA SER A 66 -0.73 -12.49 -10.16
C SER A 66 -0.07 -11.69 -11.29
N ASN A 67 -0.41 -10.40 -11.45
CA ASN A 67 0.16 -9.58 -12.51
C ASN A 67 1.37 -8.77 -12.01
N ALA A 68 2.33 -8.53 -12.92
CA ALA A 68 3.59 -7.86 -12.59
C ALA A 68 3.40 -6.40 -12.13
N HIS A 69 2.38 -5.70 -12.63
CA HIS A 69 2.13 -4.32 -12.25
C HIS A 69 1.75 -4.20 -10.76
N ASP A 70 0.79 -5.01 -10.32
CA ASP A 70 0.33 -5.02 -8.93
C ASP A 70 1.39 -5.56 -7.98
N LEU A 71 2.20 -6.54 -8.43
CA LEU A 71 3.39 -6.95 -7.69
C LEU A 71 4.38 -5.78 -7.55
N GLY A 72 4.59 -4.98 -8.60
CA GLY A 72 5.42 -3.77 -8.53
C GLY A 72 4.91 -2.76 -7.50
N LEU A 73 3.60 -2.54 -7.45
CA LEU A 73 2.97 -1.67 -6.45
C LEU A 73 3.13 -2.22 -5.02
N PHE A 74 2.93 -3.52 -4.83
CA PHE A 74 3.16 -4.18 -3.54
C PHE A 74 4.62 -4.10 -3.10
N MET A 75 5.57 -4.22 -4.03
CA MET A 75 6.99 -4.07 -3.74
C MET A 75 7.28 -2.67 -3.19
N LEU A 76 6.78 -1.62 -3.85
CA LEU A 76 6.99 -0.24 -3.42
C LEU A 76 6.31 0.05 -2.08
N ALA A 77 5.09 -0.43 -1.87
CA ALA A 77 4.40 -0.29 -0.59
C ALA A 77 5.16 -1.03 0.54
N ALA A 78 5.65 -2.25 0.29
CA ALA A 78 6.41 -3.02 1.27
C ALA A 78 7.74 -2.33 1.64
N TYR A 79 8.36 -1.65 0.67
CA TYR A 79 9.55 -0.83 0.92
C TYR A 79 9.24 0.34 1.84
N ILE A 80 8.19 1.11 1.56
CA ILE A 80 7.78 2.27 2.38
C ILE A 80 7.42 1.84 3.82
N TYR A 81 6.66 0.76 3.96
CA TYR A 81 6.27 0.24 5.28
C TYR A 81 7.38 -0.52 6.02
N ALA A 82 8.56 -0.69 5.41
CA ALA A 82 9.65 -1.50 5.93
C ALA A 82 9.17 -2.93 6.32
N PHE A 83 8.46 -3.60 5.41
CA PHE A 83 8.01 -4.98 5.56
C PHE A 83 8.96 -5.94 4.82
N PRO A 84 10.07 -6.38 5.45
CA PRO A 84 11.13 -7.11 4.75
C PRO A 84 10.64 -8.46 4.19
N GLU A 85 9.77 -9.18 4.91
CA GLU A 85 9.27 -10.47 4.44
C GLU A 85 8.40 -10.33 3.18
N ILE A 86 7.52 -9.33 3.17
CA ILE A 86 6.63 -9.07 2.03
C ILE A 86 7.44 -8.55 0.85
N PHE A 87 8.39 -7.64 1.10
CA PHE A 87 9.27 -7.12 0.06
C PHE A 87 10.06 -8.25 -0.63
N PHE A 88 10.66 -9.15 0.16
CA PHE A 88 11.38 -10.30 -0.36
C PHE A 88 10.48 -11.21 -1.21
N GLN A 89 9.29 -11.57 -0.71
CA GLN A 89 8.40 -12.47 -1.44
C GLN A 89 7.90 -11.87 -2.76
N VAL A 90 7.53 -10.58 -2.75
CA VAL A 90 7.04 -9.89 -3.95
C VAL A 90 8.13 -9.77 -5.01
N THR A 91 9.34 -9.36 -4.61
CA THR A 91 10.47 -9.22 -5.52
C THR A 91 10.90 -10.57 -6.10
N ALA A 92 10.91 -11.63 -5.28
CA ALA A 92 11.16 -12.99 -5.76
C ALA A 92 10.12 -13.43 -6.81
N ARG A 93 8.82 -13.17 -6.56
CA ARG A 93 7.77 -13.48 -7.55
C ARG A 93 7.95 -12.68 -8.83
N LEU A 94 8.26 -11.38 -8.75
CA LEU A 94 8.53 -10.55 -9.93
C LEU A 94 9.65 -11.13 -10.80
N VAL A 95 10.80 -11.45 -10.19
CA VAL A 95 11.96 -12.01 -10.89
C VAL A 95 11.65 -13.37 -11.50
N LEU A 96 10.97 -14.26 -10.77
CA LEU A 96 10.66 -15.61 -11.24
C LEU A 96 9.53 -15.64 -12.29
N SER A 97 8.66 -14.64 -12.31
CA SER A 97 7.58 -14.50 -13.29
C SER A 97 8.02 -13.86 -14.62
N TYR A 98 9.29 -13.44 -14.71
CA TYR A 98 9.82 -12.82 -15.92
C TYR A 98 10.06 -13.87 -17.02
N ASN A 99 9.24 -13.82 -18.06
CA ASN A 99 9.35 -14.69 -19.24
C ASN A 99 10.14 -14.08 -20.41
N GLY A 100 10.90 -13.01 -20.17
CA GLY A 100 11.79 -12.42 -21.20
C GLY A 100 13.17 -13.07 -21.22
N SER A 101 13.88 -12.95 -22.35
CA SER A 101 15.30 -13.31 -22.44
C SER A 101 16.18 -12.16 -21.96
N TYR A 102 17.21 -12.48 -21.15
CA TYR A 102 18.26 -11.56 -20.74
C TYR A 102 19.19 -11.17 -21.90
#